data_AF-A0A506PFK6-F1
#
_entry.id   AF-A0A506PFK6-F1
#
_cell.length_a   1.000
_cell.length_b   1.000
_cell.length_c   1.000
_cell.angle_alpha   90.00
_cell.angle_beta   90.00
_cell.angle_gamma   90.00
#
_symmetry.space_group_name_H-M   'P 1'
#
loop_
_entity.id
_entity.type
_entity.pdbx_description
1 polymer ?
#
loop_
_entity_poly.entity_id
_entity_poly.type
_entity_poly.pdbx_seq_one_letter_code
_entity_poly.pdbx_strand_id
1 'polypeptide(L)'
;MGKTKKLIELDDKAIKILEQQAKLQKRSLKNYIEFTLEDTAARFSEPSDAYKAMMDDMIKRHDEGTLETFPVSEVLKQYGRKL
;
A
#
# COMPACT_ATOMS: atom_id res chain seq x y z
N MET A 1 -0.73 -21.20 -10.57
CA MET A 1 0.44 -20.34 -10.87
C MET A 1 1.71 -21.16 -10.73
N GLY A 2 2.64 -21.03 -11.68
CA GLY A 2 3.94 -21.69 -11.61
C GLY A 2 4.84 -21.05 -10.54
N LYS A 3 5.76 -21.84 -9.98
CA LYS A 3 6.81 -21.33 -9.07
C LYS A 3 8.13 -21.29 -9.82
N THR A 4 8.82 -20.15 -9.80
CA THR A 4 10.15 -20.00 -10.39
C THR A 4 11.18 -19.88 -9.27
N LYS A 5 12.21 -20.73 -9.30
CA LYS A 5 13.32 -20.63 -8.35
C LYS A 5 14.21 -19.45 -8.73
N LYS A 6 14.45 -18.54 -7.77
CA LYS A 6 15.44 -17.45 -7.88
C LYS A 6 16.47 -17.61 -6.77
N LEU A 7 17.74 -17.43 -7.14
CA LEU A 7 18.86 -17.37 -6.20
C LEU A 7 19.21 -15.90 -5.99
N ILE A 8 19.39 -15.53 -4.72
CA ILE A 8 19.81 -14.20 -4.30
C ILE A 8 20.94 -14.36 -3.31
N GLU A 9 21.95 -13.50 -3.40
CA GLU A 9 23.01 -13.40 -2.42
C GLU A 9 22.63 -12.30 -1.42
N LEU A 10 22.72 -12.62 -0.13
CA LEU A 10 22.42 -11.71 0.97
C LEU A 10 23.54 -11.84 1.99
N ASP A 11 23.94 -10.72 2.59
CA ASP A 11 24.88 -10.76 3.70
C ASP A 11 24.23 -11.37 4.95
N ASP A 12 25.07 -11.89 5.85
CA ASP A 12 24.62 -12.56 7.08
C ASP A 12 23.78 -11.66 7.99
N LYS A 13 24.03 -10.34 7.97
CA LYS A 13 23.28 -9.37 8.76
C LYS A 13 21.85 -9.25 8.22
N ALA A 14 21.67 -9.17 6.91
CA ALA A 14 20.39 -9.14 6.24
C ALA A 14 19.60 -10.43 6.51
N ILE A 15 20.25 -11.59 6.37
CA ILE A 15 19.62 -12.89 6.68
C ILE A 15 19.12 -12.91 8.13
N LYS A 16 19.95 -12.50 9.08
CA LYS A 16 19.59 -12.47 10.50
C LYS A 16 18.38 -11.58 10.79
N ILE A 17 18.31 -10.42 10.16
CA ILE A 17 17.16 -9.51 10.30
C ILE A 17 15.89 -10.16 9.71
N LEU A 18 15.97 -10.70 8.49
CA LEU A 18 14.83 -11.32 7.83
C LEU A 18 14.29 -12.52 8.62
N GLU A 19 15.16 -13.34 9.20
CA GLU A 19 14.76 -14.46 10.05
C GLU A 19 14.06 -14.02 11.34
N GLN A 20 14.56 -12.96 11.99
CA GLN A 20 13.93 -12.39 13.17
C GLN A 20 12.51 -11.88 12.84
N GLN A 21 12.36 -11.15 11.74
CA GLN A 21 11.06 -10.64 11.31
C GLN A 21 10.09 -11.75 10.92
N ALA A 22 10.56 -12.78 10.20
CA ALA A 22 9.77 -13.94 9.87
C ALA A 22 9.23 -14.65 11.13
N LYS A 23 10.08 -14.81 12.16
CA LYS A 23 9.68 -15.40 13.45
C LYS A 23 8.63 -14.55 14.18
N LEU A 24 8.82 -13.23 14.25
CA LEU A 24 7.86 -12.31 14.88
C LEU A 24 6.47 -12.40 14.22
N GLN A 25 6.43 -12.61 12.91
CA GLN A 25 5.19 -12.76 12.14
C GLN A 25 4.66 -14.21 12.07
N LYS A 26 5.31 -15.16 12.76
CA LYS A 26 4.98 -16.60 12.74
C LYS A 26 4.97 -17.18 11.31
N ARG A 27 5.92 -16.77 10.48
CA ARG A 27 6.09 -17.20 9.08
C ARG A 27 7.45 -17.89 8.89
N SER A 28 7.56 -18.75 7.87
CA SER A 28 8.87 -19.21 7.39
C SER A 28 9.59 -18.07 6.68
N LEU A 29 10.93 -18.10 6.66
CA LEU A 29 11.74 -17.09 5.96
C LEU A 29 11.32 -16.94 4.49
N LYS A 30 11.11 -18.07 3.79
CA LYS A 30 10.61 -18.10 2.40
C LYS A 30 9.30 -17.32 2.26
N ASN A 31 8.29 -17.65 3.06
CA ASN A 31 6.96 -17.05 2.93
C ASN A 31 6.97 -15.58 3.35
N TYR A 32 7.85 -15.20 4.28
CA TYR A 32 8.05 -13.82 4.67
C TYR A 32 8.68 -13.00 3.52
N ILE A 33 9.69 -13.54 2.84
CA ILE A 33 10.32 -12.89 1.69
C ILE A 33 9.31 -12.75 0.54
N GLU A 34 8.57 -13.82 0.19
CA GLU A 34 7.53 -13.76 -0.85
C GLU A 34 6.50 -12.67 -0.54
N PHE A 35 5.94 -12.67 0.66
CA PHE A 35 4.99 -11.65 1.10
C PHE A 35 5.58 -10.23 1.04
N THR A 36 6.82 -10.04 1.51
CA THR A 36 7.45 -8.72 1.54
C THR A 36 7.70 -8.20 0.13
N LEU A 37 8.12 -9.06 -0.80
CA LEU A 37 8.35 -8.68 -2.19
C LEU A 37 7.03 -8.33 -2.89
N GLU A 38 5.98 -9.12 -2.68
CA GLU A 38 4.64 -8.84 -3.22
C GLU A 38 4.07 -7.53 -2.68
N ASP A 39 4.11 -7.33 -1.36
CA ASP A 39 3.62 -6.12 -0.70
C ASP A 39 4.41 -4.88 -1.13
N THR A 40 5.74 -5.01 -1.24
CA THR A 40 6.59 -3.90 -1.74
C THR A 40 6.26 -3.58 -3.19
N ALA A 41 6.11 -4.58 -4.06
CA ALA A 41 5.74 -4.37 -5.45
C ALA A 41 4.37 -3.69 -5.59
N ALA A 42 3.38 -4.10 -4.77
CA ALA A 42 2.06 -3.49 -4.75
C ALA A 42 2.05 -2.03 -4.28
N ARG A 43 3.01 -1.61 -3.43
CA ARG A 43 3.14 -0.20 -3.02
C ARG A 43 3.63 0.71 -4.14
N PHE A 44 4.42 0.16 -5.06
CA PHE A 44 4.96 0.89 -6.22
C PHE A 44 4.15 0.66 -7.50
N SER A 45 3.15 -0.22 -7.47
CA SER A 45 2.27 -0.39 -8.62
C SER A 45 1.45 0.87 -8.82
N GLU A 46 1.10 1.12 -10.08
CA GLU A 46 0.17 2.20 -10.40
C GLU A 46 -1.14 2.05 -9.60
N PRO A 47 -1.78 3.17 -9.22
CA PRO A 47 -3.10 3.12 -8.63
C PRO A 47 -4.06 2.30 -9.50
N SER A 48 -5.02 1.62 -8.87
CA SER A 48 -6.00 0.83 -9.60
C SER A 48 -6.75 1.68 -10.62
N ASP A 49 -7.20 1.07 -11.72
CA ASP A 49 -7.99 1.78 -12.74
C ASP A 49 -9.24 2.42 -12.14
N ALA A 50 -9.84 1.78 -11.12
CA ALA A 50 -10.96 2.34 -10.37
C ALA A 50 -10.58 3.64 -9.62
N TYR A 51 -9.40 3.69 -9.03
CA TYR A 51 -8.91 4.90 -8.37
C TYR A 51 -8.58 6.01 -9.37
N LYS A 52 -7.94 5.67 -10.50
CA LYS A 52 -7.68 6.61 -11.59
C LYS A 52 -8.99 7.21 -12.12
N ALA A 53 -9.98 6.38 -12.41
CA ALA A 53 -11.30 6.83 -12.87
C ALA A 53 -12.01 7.73 -11.85
N MET A 54 -11.91 7.43 -10.55
CA MET A 54 -12.45 8.28 -9.49
C MET A 54 -11.77 9.65 -9.45
N MET A 55 -10.45 9.71 -9.66
CA MET A 55 -9.70 10.96 -9.71
C MET A 55 -10.02 11.76 -10.97
N ASP A 56 -10.11 11.11 -12.12
CA ASP A 56 -10.49 11.75 -13.39
C ASP A 56 -11.89 12.39 -13.28
N ASP A 57 -12.85 11.69 -12.67
CA ASP A 57 -14.19 12.22 -12.40
C ASP A 57 -14.16 13.42 -11.43
N MET A 58 -13.34 13.35 -10.37
CA MET A 58 -13.21 14.44 -9.41
C MET A 58 -12.61 15.70 -10.07
N ILE A 59 -11.59 15.54 -10.91
CA ILE A 59 -10.97 16.64 -11.67
C ILE A 59 -11.99 17.24 -12.63
N LYS A 60 -12.72 16.39 -13.37
CA LYS A 60 -13.78 16.86 -14.27
C LYS A 60 -14.83 17.70 -13.55
N ARG A 61 -15.34 17.23 -12.39
CA ARG A 61 -16.31 17.99 -11.59
C ARG A 61 -15.73 19.32 -11.07
N HIS A 62 -14.43 19.35 -10.76
CA HIS A 62 -13.76 20.58 -10.37
C HIS A 62 -13.74 21.59 -11.52
N ASP A 63 -13.32 21.16 -12.71
CA ASP A 63 -13.23 21.99 -13.91
C ASP A 63 -14.61 22.48 -14.38
N GLU A 64 -15.65 21.66 -14.20
CA GLU A 64 -17.05 22.00 -14.50
C GLU A 64 -17.71 22.85 -13.40
N GLY A 65 -17.03 23.10 -12.28
CA GLY A 65 -17.57 23.86 -11.14
C GLY A 65 -18.70 23.15 -10.38
N THR A 66 -18.83 21.83 -10.55
CA THR A 66 -19.85 20.98 -9.91
C THR A 66 -19.32 20.21 -8.70
N LEU A 67 -18.04 20.36 -8.37
CA LEU A 67 -17.43 19.70 -7.22
C LEU A 67 -17.93 20.30 -5.90
N GLU A 68 -18.67 19.51 -5.14
CA GLU A 68 -19.09 19.86 -3.78
C GLU A 68 -17.92 19.70 -2.81
N THR A 69 -17.63 20.76 -2.06
CA THR A 69 -16.57 20.75 -1.02
C THR A 69 -17.15 21.15 0.33
N PHE A 70 -16.70 20.48 1.39
CA PHE A 70 -17.12 20.76 2.76
C PHE A 70 -15.97 21.38 3.55
N PRO A 71 -16.24 22.35 4.44
CA PRO A 71 -15.25 22.83 5.39
C PRO A 71 -14.72 21.68 6.26
N VAL A 72 -13.40 21.62 6.44
CA VAL A 72 -12.74 20.57 7.24
C VAL A 72 -13.31 20.50 8.67
N SER A 73 -13.68 21.64 9.25
CA SER A 73 -14.32 21.72 10.57
C SER A 73 -15.64 20.96 10.66
N GLU A 74 -16.45 20.94 9.59
CA GLU A 74 -17.72 20.21 9.55
C GLU A 74 -17.49 18.71 9.47
N VAL A 75 -16.54 18.29 8.63
CA VAL A 75 -16.12 16.89 8.51
C VAL A 75 -15.61 16.38 9.85
N LEU A 76 -14.72 17.12 10.52
CA LEU A 76 -14.16 16.71 11.81
C LEU A 76 -15.24 16.61 12.90
N LYS A 77 -16.21 17.54 12.92
CA LYS A 77 -17.35 17.49 13.84
C LYS A 77 -18.18 16.22 13.65
N GLN A 78 -18.44 15.80 12.40
CA GLN A 78 -19.16 14.56 12.10
C GLN A 78 -18.47 13.32 12.71
N TYR A 79 -17.15 13.32 12.76
CA TYR A 79 -16.35 12.20 13.30
C TYR A 79 -15.88 12.39 14.75
N GLY A 80 -16.38 13.41 15.46
CA GLY A 80 -16.02 13.68 16.86
C GLY A 80 -14.55 14.08 17.07
N ARG A 81 -13.89 14.63 16.05
CA ARG A 81 -12.50 15.07 16.10
C ARG A 81 -12.41 16.60 16.22
N LYS A 82 -11.34 17.11 16.83
CA LYS A 82 -11.02 18.54 16.89
C LYS A 82 -9.75 18.81 16.08
N LEU A 83 -9.68 19.99 15.46
CA LEU A 83 -8.47 20.54 14.85
C LEU A 83 -7.40 20.81 15.92
#